data_AF-A0A7S0BGU2-F1
#
_entry.id   AF-A0A7S0BGU2-F1
#
_cell.length_a   1.000
_cell.length_b   1.000
_cell.length_c   1.000
_cell.angle_alpha   90.00
_cell.angle_beta   90.00
_cell.angle_gamma   90.00
#
_symmetry.space_group_name_H-M   'P 1'
#
loop_
_entity.id
_entity.type
_entity.pdbx_description
1 polymer ?
#
loop_
_entity_poly.entity_id
_entity_poly.type
_entity_poly.pdbx_seq_one_letter_code
_entity_poly.pdbx_strand_id
1 'polypeptide(L)'
;GTSWSAVAGIIVQHAPYSLPWSNESFKQQYVNKIFSGIEDYMPGFRELVFGNEALSPHDIERVFGVHHGNMSHCALTVDQMYYLRPAKQFSRYRSPLSQLYICGSGTHPGGGAGGASGRNCAQVLLQDIKSRSEGDAVQRGLRNF
;
A
#
# COMPACT_ATOMS: atom_id res chain seq x y z
N GLY A 1 33.37 23.12 -8.56
CA GLY A 1 32.42 22.29 -9.33
C GLY A 1 31.35 21.82 -8.38
N THR A 2 30.08 21.93 -8.75
CA THR A 2 28.95 21.55 -7.90
C THR A 2 28.92 20.03 -7.76
N SER A 3 29.15 19.50 -6.56
CA SER A 3 28.94 18.07 -6.29
C SER A 3 27.45 17.83 -6.07
N TRP A 4 26.83 17.07 -6.96
CA TRP A 4 25.46 16.60 -6.80
C TRP A 4 25.44 15.25 -6.08
N SER A 5 24.48 15.09 -5.17
CA SER A 5 24.14 13.82 -4.55
C SER A 5 22.72 13.44 -4.98
N ALA A 6 22.47 12.14 -5.13
CA ALA A 6 21.16 11.62 -5.48
C ALA A 6 20.75 10.53 -4.48
N VAL A 7 19.44 10.34 -4.34
CA VAL A 7 18.85 9.24 -3.58
C VAL A 7 18.18 8.29 -4.58
N ALA A 8 18.47 7.00 -4.46
CA ALA A 8 17.84 5.95 -5.24
C ALA A 8 16.99 5.07 -4.32
N GLY A 9 15.73 4.82 -4.72
CA GLY A 9 14.86 3.86 -4.05
C GLY A 9 14.94 2.50 -4.74
N ILE A 10 15.27 1.45 -3.99
CA ILE A 10 15.30 0.07 -4.51
C ILE A 10 14.19 -0.71 -3.81
N ILE A 11 13.25 -1.22 -4.59
CA ILE A 11 12.16 -2.08 -4.10
C ILE A 11 12.50 -3.52 -4.47
N VAL A 12 12.69 -4.35 -3.46
CA VAL A 12 12.91 -5.79 -3.64
C VAL A 12 11.60 -6.52 -3.41
N GLN A 13 11.07 -7.11 -4.48
CA GLN A 13 9.88 -7.94 -4.39
C GLN A 13 10.25 -9.35 -3.94
N HIS A 14 9.34 -9.99 -3.19
CA HIS A 14 9.46 -11.39 -2.76
C HIS A 14 10.57 -11.69 -1.74
N ALA A 15 11.00 -10.73 -0.92
CA ALA A 15 11.83 -11.01 0.25
C ALA A 15 11.05 -11.90 1.25
N PRO A 16 11.49 -13.13 1.56
CA PRO A 16 10.72 -14.04 2.41
C PRO A 16 10.63 -13.53 3.85
N TYR A 17 9.41 -13.45 4.39
CA TYR A 17 9.17 -12.97 5.76
C TYR A 17 9.84 -13.85 6.83
N SER A 18 9.95 -15.17 6.59
CA SER A 18 10.49 -16.14 7.55
C SER A 18 12.00 -16.10 7.79
N LEU A 19 12.73 -15.23 7.10
CA LEU A 19 14.18 -15.08 7.26
C LEU A 19 14.52 -14.32 8.57
N PRO A 20 15.76 -14.45 9.08
CA PRO A 20 16.15 -13.85 10.36
C PRO A 20 16.41 -12.34 10.23
N TRP A 21 15.39 -11.56 9.86
CA TRP A 21 15.49 -10.12 9.63
C TRP A 21 15.85 -9.29 10.86
N SER A 22 15.63 -9.82 12.06
CA SER A 22 16.09 -9.21 13.32
C SER A 22 17.60 -9.27 13.51
N ASN A 23 18.31 -10.11 12.73
CA ASN A 23 19.77 -10.16 12.72
C ASN A 23 20.31 -9.11 11.73
N GLU A 24 20.92 -8.05 12.25
CA GLU A 24 21.45 -6.94 11.45
C GLU A 24 22.54 -7.40 10.46
N SER A 25 23.40 -8.33 10.87
CA SER A 25 24.42 -8.90 9.97
C SER A 25 23.78 -9.66 8.81
N PHE A 26 22.70 -10.40 9.05
CA PHE A 26 21.95 -11.07 7.98
C PHE A 26 21.33 -10.04 7.02
N LYS A 27 20.70 -8.99 7.55
CA LYS A 27 20.11 -7.91 6.74
C LYS A 27 21.17 -7.24 5.87
N GLN A 28 22.34 -6.93 6.42
CA GLN A 28 23.45 -6.34 5.66
C GLN A 28 23.98 -7.28 4.57
N GLN A 29 24.09 -8.59 4.85
CA GLN A 29 24.46 -9.58 3.83
C GLN A 29 23.44 -9.64 2.70
N TYR A 30 22.15 -9.51 3.01
CA TYR A 30 21.09 -9.46 2.00
C TYR A 30 21.19 -8.21 1.12
N VAL A 31 21.43 -7.03 1.72
CA VAL A 31 21.70 -5.78 0.99
C VAL A 31 22.89 -5.93 0.05
N ASN A 32 23.99 -6.51 0.54
CA ASN A 32 25.19 -6.71 -0.27
C ASN A 32 24.95 -7.62 -1.48
N LYS A 33 24.06 -8.62 -1.36
CA LYS A 33 23.64 -9.46 -2.50
C LYS A 33 22.86 -8.68 -3.55
N ILE A 34 21.96 -7.78 -3.13
CA ILE A 34 21.25 -6.88 -4.03
C ILE A 34 22.22 -5.97 -4.77
N PHE A 35 23.19 -5.39 -4.05
CA PHE A 35 24.22 -4.55 -4.66
C PHE A 35 25.09 -5.32 -5.65
N SER A 36 25.37 -6.61 -5.41
CA SER A 36 26.08 -7.45 -6.37
C SER A 36 25.30 -7.57 -7.66
N GLY A 37 24.00 -7.84 -7.56
CA GLY A 37 23.15 -7.91 -8.75
C GLY A 37 23.07 -6.60 -9.52
N ILE A 38 23.12 -5.44 -8.84
CA ILE A 38 23.15 -4.13 -9.53
C ILE A 38 24.49 -3.91 -10.22
N GLU A 39 25.61 -4.26 -9.58
CA GLU A 39 26.97 -4.14 -10.12
C GLU A 39 27.13 -4.87 -11.45
N ASP A 40 26.49 -6.03 -11.60
CA ASP A 40 26.49 -6.81 -12.83
C ASP A 40 25.94 -6.01 -14.04
N TYR A 41 25.05 -5.06 -13.80
CA TYR A 41 24.47 -4.17 -14.83
C TYR A 41 25.06 -2.75 -14.81
N MET A 42 25.65 -2.33 -13.69
CA MET A 42 26.23 -1.01 -13.50
C MET A 42 27.56 -1.10 -12.76
N PRO A 43 28.66 -1.41 -13.48
CA PRO A 43 29.99 -1.50 -12.89
C PRO A 43 30.42 -0.17 -12.25
N GLY A 44 31.05 -0.24 -11.07
CA GLY A 44 31.41 0.91 -10.25
C GLY A 44 30.28 1.40 -9.34
N PHE A 45 29.11 0.75 -9.34
CA PHE A 45 27.95 1.19 -8.54
C PHE A 45 28.29 1.38 -7.07
N ARG A 46 28.96 0.41 -6.44
CA ARG A 46 29.29 0.49 -5.02
C ARG A 46 30.15 1.69 -4.65
N GLU A 47 31.03 2.12 -5.55
CA GLU A 47 31.88 3.30 -5.32
C GLU A 47 31.07 4.59 -5.28
N LEU A 48 29.87 4.60 -5.89
CA LEU A 48 28.93 5.71 -5.87
C LEU A 48 28.04 5.73 -4.62
N VAL A 49 28.00 4.63 -3.85
CA VAL A 49 27.13 4.50 -2.67
C VAL A 49 27.86 4.99 -1.42
N PHE A 50 27.53 6.21 -0.98
CA PHE A 50 28.04 6.77 0.28
C PHE A 50 27.36 6.16 1.53
N GLY A 51 26.10 5.76 1.41
CA GLY A 51 25.32 5.20 2.50
C GLY A 51 24.06 4.51 2.00
N ASN A 52 23.50 3.62 2.81
CA ASN A 52 22.23 2.96 2.52
C ASN A 52 21.42 2.79 3.80
N GLU A 53 20.10 2.81 3.67
CA GLU A 53 19.16 2.42 4.70
C GLU A 53 18.26 1.33 4.13
N ALA A 54 18.13 0.23 4.86
CA ALA A 54 17.35 -0.93 4.42
C ALA A 54 16.26 -1.26 5.44
N LEU A 55 15.01 -1.27 4.95
CA LEU A 55 13.85 -1.73 5.71
C LEU A 55 13.54 -3.17 5.31
N SER A 56 13.68 -4.09 6.26
CA SER A 56 13.28 -5.49 6.07
C SER A 56 11.75 -5.64 6.10
N PRO A 57 11.19 -6.79 5.69
CA PRO A 57 9.77 -7.08 5.88
C PRO A 57 9.29 -6.89 7.34
N HIS A 58 10.10 -7.26 8.33
CA HIS A 58 9.80 -7.04 9.75
C HIS A 58 9.81 -5.55 10.12
N ASP A 59 10.75 -4.78 9.56
CA ASP A 59 10.81 -3.33 9.80
C ASP A 59 9.58 -2.64 9.19
N ILE A 60 9.23 -2.98 7.95
CA ILE A 60 8.07 -2.42 7.26
C ILE A 60 6.78 -2.72 8.03
N GLU A 61 6.61 -3.95 8.51
CA GLU A 61 5.45 -4.32 9.33
C GLU A 61 5.40 -3.53 10.64
N ARG A 62 6.53 -3.43 11.35
CA ARG A 62 6.63 -2.70 12.62
C ARG A 62 6.39 -1.20 12.47
N VAL A 63 6.95 -0.58 11.43
CA VAL A 63 6.93 0.88 11.25
C VAL A 63 5.60 1.34 10.64
N PHE A 64 5.07 0.59 9.67
CA PHE A 64 3.91 1.03 8.89
C PHE A 64 2.63 0.22 9.16
N GLY A 65 2.68 -0.81 10.00
CA GLY A 65 1.54 -1.71 10.23
C GLY A 65 1.18 -2.55 9.01
N VAL A 66 2.12 -2.71 8.08
CA VAL A 66 1.92 -3.44 6.82
C VAL A 66 2.28 -4.90 7.03
N HIS A 67 1.27 -5.73 7.25
CA HIS A 67 1.45 -7.14 7.56
C HIS A 67 2.33 -7.87 6.52
N HIS A 68 3.31 -8.62 7.03
CA HIS A 68 4.37 -9.31 6.31
C HIS A 68 5.18 -8.43 5.35
N GLY A 69 5.18 -7.12 5.53
CA GLY A 69 5.87 -6.17 4.66
C GLY A 69 5.29 -6.03 3.25
N ASN A 70 4.08 -6.52 3.00
CA ASN A 70 3.43 -6.41 1.69
C ASN A 70 2.84 -5.01 1.47
N MET A 71 3.57 -4.13 0.78
CA MET A 71 3.15 -2.75 0.47
C MET A 71 1.82 -2.64 -0.30
N SER A 72 1.37 -3.72 -0.95
CA SER A 72 0.05 -3.76 -1.59
C SER A 72 -1.09 -4.12 -0.62
N HIS A 73 -0.79 -4.47 0.64
CA HIS A 73 -1.71 -4.97 1.69
C HIS A 73 -2.49 -6.25 1.36
N CYS A 74 -2.57 -6.66 0.09
CA CYS A 74 -3.04 -7.96 -0.38
C CYS A 74 -2.10 -8.45 -1.48
N ALA A 75 -2.08 -9.76 -1.76
CA ALA A 75 -1.24 -10.28 -2.83
C ALA A 75 -1.67 -9.68 -4.18
N LEU A 76 -0.75 -9.64 -5.14
CA LEU A 76 -1.01 -9.20 -6.51
C LEU A 76 -1.21 -10.42 -7.43
N THR A 77 -2.06 -11.35 -6.99
CA THR A 77 -2.50 -12.50 -7.80
C THR A 77 -3.78 -12.16 -8.55
N VAL A 78 -4.08 -12.88 -9.64
CA VAL A 78 -5.25 -12.61 -10.49
C VAL A 78 -6.56 -12.60 -9.69
N ASP A 79 -6.69 -13.51 -8.72
CA ASP A 79 -7.84 -13.64 -7.82
C ASP A 79 -7.87 -12.60 -6.69
N GLN A 80 -6.78 -11.82 -6.52
CA GLN A 80 -6.67 -10.73 -5.56
C GLN A 80 -6.40 -9.39 -6.25
N MET A 81 -6.88 -9.18 -7.47
CA MET A 81 -6.73 -7.90 -8.18
C MET A 81 -8.06 -7.20 -8.46
N TYR A 82 -8.00 -5.88 -8.65
CA TYR A 82 -9.15 -5.04 -9.00
C TYR A 82 -10.35 -5.22 -8.07
N TYR A 83 -11.51 -5.58 -8.62
CA TYR A 83 -12.76 -5.69 -7.87
C TYR A 83 -12.79 -6.92 -6.93
N LEU A 84 -11.75 -7.76 -6.96
CA LEU A 84 -11.59 -8.84 -6.00
C LEU A 84 -10.82 -8.40 -4.75
N ARG A 85 -10.42 -7.13 -4.64
CA ARG A 85 -9.68 -6.57 -3.50
C ARG A 85 -10.59 -5.85 -2.49
N PRO A 86 -10.48 -6.12 -1.16
CA PRO A 86 -9.87 -7.31 -0.55
C PRO A 86 -10.73 -8.57 -0.75
N ALA A 87 -12.02 -8.38 -1.00
CA ALA A 87 -12.94 -9.39 -1.51
C ALA A 87 -14.02 -8.67 -2.31
N LYS A 88 -14.75 -9.40 -3.17
CA LYS A 88 -15.79 -8.85 -4.05
C LYS A 88 -16.77 -7.91 -3.34
N GLN A 89 -17.16 -8.24 -2.11
CA GLN A 89 -18.15 -7.48 -1.32
C GLN A 89 -17.67 -6.07 -0.96
N PHE A 90 -16.36 -5.89 -0.76
CA PHE A 90 -15.74 -4.64 -0.32
C PHE A 90 -15.27 -3.74 -1.47
N SER A 91 -15.28 -4.26 -2.71
CA SER A 91 -14.85 -3.52 -3.91
C SER A 91 -15.64 -2.24 -4.20
N ARG A 92 -16.84 -2.13 -3.62
CA ARG A 92 -17.70 -0.95 -3.67
C ARG A 92 -17.51 0.00 -2.49
N TYR A 93 -16.40 -0.15 -1.75
CA TYR A 93 -15.97 0.70 -0.63
C TYR A 93 -16.86 0.67 0.62
N ARG A 94 -18.10 0.18 0.55
CA ARG A 94 -18.97 -0.03 1.72
C ARG A 94 -18.58 -1.32 2.44
N SER A 95 -18.57 -1.29 3.77
CA SER A 95 -18.45 -2.48 4.60
C SER A 95 -19.83 -3.03 4.99
N PRO A 96 -19.92 -4.27 5.54
CA PRO A 96 -21.14 -4.78 6.15
C PRO A 96 -21.64 -3.96 7.36
N LEU A 97 -20.75 -3.18 7.98
CA LEU A 97 -21.12 -2.28 9.06
C LEU A 97 -21.64 -0.97 8.48
N SER A 98 -22.83 -0.57 8.92
CA SER A 98 -23.46 0.68 8.48
C SER A 98 -22.56 1.88 8.77
N GLN A 99 -22.43 2.78 7.78
CA GLN A 99 -21.61 4.00 7.86
C GLN A 99 -20.10 3.77 8.01
N LEU A 100 -19.61 2.55 7.76
CA LEU A 100 -18.19 2.24 7.69
C LEU A 100 -17.79 1.93 6.25
N TYR A 101 -16.75 2.61 5.78
CA TYR A 101 -16.20 2.49 4.44
C TYR A 101 -14.74 2.04 4.50
N ILE A 102 -14.28 1.33 3.48
CA ILE A 102 -12.93 0.78 3.39
C ILE A 102 -12.23 1.39 2.17
N CYS A 103 -11.00 1.88 2.37
CA CYS A 103 -10.11 2.36 1.33
C CYS A 103 -8.65 2.04 1.66
N GLY A 104 -7.75 2.23 0.69
CA GLY A 104 -6.30 2.01 0.83
C GLY A 104 -5.74 1.05 -0.21
N SER A 105 -4.44 0.75 -0.11
CA SER A 105 -3.67 -0.07 -1.06
C SER A 105 -4.25 -1.50 -1.24
N GLY A 106 -4.92 -2.02 -0.20
CA GLY A 106 -5.58 -3.32 -0.21
C GLY A 106 -6.97 -3.37 -0.84
N THR A 107 -7.47 -2.26 -1.39
CA THR A 107 -8.83 -2.17 -1.97
C THR A 107 -8.80 -1.89 -3.47
N HIS A 108 -9.95 -1.97 -4.13
CA HIS A 108 -10.10 -1.58 -5.54
C HIS A 108 -9.60 -0.12 -5.77
N PRO A 109 -8.90 0.20 -6.88
CA PRO A 109 -8.53 -0.66 -8.01
C PRO A 109 -7.27 -1.50 -7.81
N GLY A 110 -6.46 -1.22 -6.80
CA GLY A 110 -5.17 -1.87 -6.59
C GLY A 110 -4.26 -1.04 -5.70
N GLY A 111 -3.09 -1.60 -5.40
CA GLY A 111 -2.08 -0.96 -4.58
C GLY A 111 -1.37 0.21 -5.27
N GLY A 112 -0.55 0.92 -4.49
CA GLY A 112 0.25 2.05 -4.95
C GLY A 112 -0.23 3.41 -4.44
N ALA A 113 0.61 4.43 -4.62
CA ALA A 113 0.42 5.77 -4.04
C ALA A 113 -0.52 6.69 -4.85
N GLY A 114 -1.21 6.18 -5.87
CA GLY A 114 -1.99 6.99 -6.83
C GLY A 114 -3.31 7.57 -6.29
N GLY A 115 -3.71 7.27 -5.05
CA GLY A 115 -4.88 7.88 -4.39
C GLY A 115 -6.26 7.49 -4.94
N ALA A 116 -6.32 6.69 -6.02
CA ALA A 116 -7.57 6.32 -6.69
C ALA A 116 -8.60 5.66 -5.75
N SER A 117 -8.16 4.74 -4.90
CA SER A 117 -9.03 4.09 -3.90
C SER A 117 -9.66 5.13 -2.94
N GLY A 118 -8.86 6.06 -2.42
CA GLY A 118 -9.35 7.11 -1.53
C GLY A 118 -10.37 8.02 -2.21
N ARG A 119 -10.09 8.45 -3.45
CA ARG A 119 -11.01 9.26 -4.26
C ARG A 119 -12.34 8.55 -4.48
N ASN A 120 -12.30 7.28 -4.90
CA ASN A 120 -13.50 6.51 -5.20
C ASN A 120 -14.33 6.24 -3.93
N CYS A 121 -13.68 5.91 -2.81
CA CYS A 121 -14.34 5.76 -1.51
C CYS A 121 -15.06 7.05 -1.10
N ALA A 122 -14.39 8.20 -1.22
CA ALA A 122 -14.99 9.49 -0.90
C ALA A 122 -16.22 9.80 -1.77
N GLN A 123 -16.19 9.48 -3.06
CA GLN A 123 -17.35 9.63 -3.95
C GLN A 123 -18.55 8.78 -3.50
N VAL A 124 -18.30 7.54 -3.07
CA VAL A 124 -19.33 6.63 -2.57
C VAL A 124 -19.93 7.13 -1.26
N LEU A 125 -19.09 7.61 -0.34
CA LEU A 125 -19.54 8.24 0.91
C LEU A 125 -20.45 9.45 0.64
N LEU A 126 -20.03 10.35 -0.27
CA LEU A 126 -20.81 11.54 -0.62
C LEU A 126 -22.18 11.20 -1.21
N GLN A 127 -22.27 10.14 -2.02
CA GLN A 127 -23.54 9.63 -2.54
C GLN A 127 -24.48 9.18 -1.42
N ASP A 128 -23.97 8.40 -0.46
CA ASP A 128 -24.78 7.89 0.65
C ASP A 128 -25.28 9.01 1.58
N ILE A 129 -24.44 10.02 1.85
CA ILE A 129 -24.84 11.21 2.60
C ILE A 129 -26.00 11.93 1.90
N LYS A 130 -25.91 12.11 0.58
CA LYS A 130 -26.96 12.77 -0.21
C LYS A 130 -28.27 11.99 -0.15
N SER A 131 -28.24 10.69 -0.43
CA SER A 131 -29.44 9.83 -0.40
C SER A 131 -30.12 9.81 0.96
N ARG A 132 -29.35 9.83 2.06
CA ARG A 132 -29.91 9.94 3.41
C ARG A 132 -30.61 11.28 3.64
N SER A 133 -29.98 12.38 3.25
CA SER A 133 -30.56 13.72 3.42
C SER A 133 -31.89 13.89 2.68
N GLU A 134 -32.01 13.30 1.49
CA GLU A 134 -33.24 13.27 0.69
C GLU A 134 -34.32 12.43 1.37
N GLY A 135 -33.98 11.23 1.88
CA GLY A 135 -34.90 10.39 2.65
C GLY A 135 -35.44 11.09 3.90
N ASP A 136 -34.57 11.75 4.66
CA ASP A 136 -34.94 12.51 5.86
C ASP A 136 -35.85 13.72 5.53
N ALA A 137 -35.67 14.34 4.37
CA ALA A 137 -36.55 15.41 3.89
C ALA A 137 -37.95 14.89 3.52
N VAL A 138 -38.02 13.79 2.76
CA VAL A 138 -39.29 13.14 2.39
C VAL A 138 -40.07 12.72 3.63
N GLN A 139 -39.42 12.09 4.61
CA GLN A 139 -40.08 11.61 5.82
C GLN A 139 -40.51 12.74 6.78
N ARG A 140 -39.92 13.94 6.66
CA ARG A 140 -40.42 15.15 7.33
C ARG A 140 -41.63 15.73 6.62
N GLY A 141 -41.62 15.76 5.27
CA GLY A 141 -42.77 16.19 4.48
C GLY A 141 -44.02 15.37 4.76
N LEU A 142 -43.90 14.05 4.82
CA LEU A 142 -45.01 13.13 5.13
C LEU A 142 -45.59 13.29 6.55
N ARG A 143 -44.82 13.82 7.51
CA ARG A 143 -45.28 14.05 8.89
C ARG A 143 -46.04 15.37 9.08
N ASN A 144 -46.00 16.25 8.09
CA ASN A 144 -46.65 17.56 8.10
C ASN A 144 -48.00 17.56 7.35
N PHE A 145 -48.48 16.37 6.95
CA PHE A 145 -49.83 16.11 6.44
C PHE A 145 -50.57 15.21 7.43
#